data_AF-A0A423WFC7-F1
#
_entry.id   AF-A0A423WFC7-F1
#
_cell.length_a   1.000
_cell.length_b   1.000
_cell.length_c   1.000
_cell.angle_alpha   90.00
_cell.angle_beta   90.00
_cell.angle_gamma   90.00
#
_symmetry.space_group_name_H-M   'P 1'
#
loop_
_entity.id
_entity.type
_entity.pdbx_description
1 polymer ?
#
loop_
_entity_poly.entity_id
_entity_poly.type
_entity_poly.pdbx_seq_one_letter_code
_entity_poly.pdbx_strand_id
1 'polypeptide(L)'
;MFGDYEAQRHWMEITTHLPISQWYFYDLQWWGLDYPPLTAYHSWICGKIGTLINPFWFELYTSRGNQDANLKIFMRATVILSEYLVFIPAVVMFVRRYSRLNGMSNWTASVAFVAITMQPGTILIDHIHFQYNTVMLGFVAASMSSMIAGRFFWASVFFVAALGFKQMALYYALPVFFFLLGSCLFPRINITRFLSIVVGTLAASAVLLLPLIAGALYDEGRGISAKPGVEARDEHLPILQWIEDYVPANAFYWPVIQQLVQVVHRVFPFARGLFEDKVANFWCAINVVIKLRNYPSELLQKASLAATLAFSLPPNLILFFKPKRELLPLAFATTAWAFFLFSFQVHEKSVLLPLMPMTLLLAGNNGLGKSTRAWVGFANILGSWTMFPLLQRVELRVPYAVFTLLWAYLLGLPPTSLNAYFGDGTNSFAQWGTFLVHAAFYVAMAAWHIVEAFFPPPENKPDLWTVANVGIGAAGFVICYLWCLYHLVVASQILPSSVSAKKKTQ
;
A
#
# COMPACT_ATOMS: atom_id res chain seq x y z
N MET A 1 -23.09 1.50 -11.46
CA MET A 1 -21.85 2.29 -11.54
C MET A 1 -20.73 1.32 -11.93
N PHE A 2 -19.80 1.71 -12.81
CA PHE A 2 -18.68 0.85 -13.22
C PHE A 2 -17.67 0.65 -12.06
N GLY A 3 -16.62 -0.16 -12.24
CA GLY A 3 -15.58 -0.39 -11.22
C GLY A 3 -14.33 0.48 -11.39
N ASP A 4 -13.26 0.14 -10.67
CA ASP A 4 -11.96 0.85 -10.68
C ASP A 4 -11.38 1.06 -12.08
N TYR A 5 -11.63 0.15 -13.03
CA TYR A 5 -11.23 0.29 -14.43
C TYR A 5 -11.75 1.58 -15.07
N GLU A 6 -13.03 1.90 -14.86
CA GLU A 6 -13.65 3.11 -15.42
C GLU A 6 -13.13 4.36 -14.72
N ALA A 7 -12.85 4.29 -13.41
CA ALA A 7 -12.23 5.40 -12.70
C ALA A 7 -10.88 5.78 -13.34
N GLN A 8 -10.01 4.79 -13.58
CA GLN A 8 -8.73 5.05 -14.24
C GLN A 8 -8.89 5.55 -15.69
N ARG A 9 -9.82 4.98 -16.46
CA ARG A 9 -10.11 5.44 -17.83
C ARG A 9 -10.58 6.91 -17.82
N HIS A 10 -11.49 7.25 -16.91
CA HIS A 10 -12.00 8.60 -16.76
C HIS A 10 -10.91 9.58 -16.33
N TRP A 11 -9.98 9.16 -15.46
CA TRP A 11 -8.83 10.00 -15.10
C TRP A 11 -7.93 10.28 -16.32
N MET A 12 -7.73 9.31 -17.22
CA MET A 12 -7.01 9.53 -18.48
C MET A 12 -7.76 10.49 -19.41
N GLU A 13 -9.09 10.38 -19.52
CA GLU A 13 -9.96 11.30 -20.26
C GLU A 13 -9.82 12.75 -19.74
N ILE A 14 -10.09 12.97 -18.44
CA ILE A 14 -10.14 14.33 -17.90
C ILE A 14 -8.77 15.00 -17.89
N THR A 15 -7.70 14.27 -17.59
CA THR A 15 -6.34 14.84 -17.56
C THR A 15 -5.84 15.18 -18.97
N THR A 16 -6.33 14.49 -19.99
CA THR A 16 -5.94 14.70 -21.38
C THR A 16 -6.64 15.89 -22.03
N HIS A 17 -7.89 16.17 -21.62
CA HIS A 17 -8.77 17.15 -22.27
C HIS A 17 -9.01 18.42 -21.46
N LEU A 18 -9.00 18.37 -20.13
CA LEU A 18 -9.28 19.54 -19.30
C LEU A 18 -7.99 20.32 -18.96
N PRO A 19 -8.11 21.66 -18.78
CA PRO A 19 -7.10 22.47 -18.11
C PRO A 19 -6.71 21.88 -16.76
N ILE A 20 -5.44 22.01 -16.38
CA ILE A 20 -4.89 21.39 -15.17
C ILE A 20 -5.51 21.96 -13.89
N SER A 21 -5.95 23.23 -13.92
CA SER A 21 -6.73 23.83 -12.83
C SER A 21 -8.07 23.14 -12.58
N GLN A 22 -8.61 22.38 -13.54
CA GLN A 22 -9.93 21.74 -13.45
C GLN A 22 -9.88 20.26 -13.04
N TRP A 23 -8.71 19.62 -13.07
CA TRP A 23 -8.57 18.16 -12.87
C TRP A 23 -9.17 17.65 -11.55
N TYR A 24 -9.09 18.44 -10.48
CA TYR A 24 -9.58 18.08 -9.15
C TYR A 24 -10.95 18.69 -8.81
N PHE A 25 -11.59 19.38 -9.76
CA PHE A 25 -12.88 20.07 -9.55
C PHE A 25 -13.98 19.54 -10.48
N TYR A 26 -13.60 19.03 -11.65
CA TYR A 26 -14.55 18.54 -12.63
C TYR A 26 -15.29 17.28 -12.16
N ASP A 27 -16.61 17.32 -12.30
CA ASP A 27 -17.58 16.22 -12.11
C ASP A 27 -17.24 15.24 -10.98
N LEU A 28 -17.16 15.76 -9.75
CA LEU A 28 -16.73 15.01 -8.57
C LEU A 28 -17.62 13.79 -8.22
N GLN A 29 -18.84 13.74 -8.74
CA GLN A 29 -19.78 12.64 -8.54
C GLN A 29 -19.53 11.46 -9.50
N TRP A 30 -18.84 11.69 -10.62
CA TRP A 30 -18.49 10.67 -11.60
C TRP A 30 -16.99 10.36 -11.56
N TRP A 31 -16.57 9.52 -10.62
CA TRP A 31 -15.17 9.07 -10.49
C TRP A 31 -14.14 10.22 -10.50
N GLY A 32 -14.39 11.24 -9.68
CA GLY A 32 -13.47 12.35 -9.51
C GLY A 32 -12.04 11.90 -9.13
N LEU A 33 -11.06 12.76 -9.42
CA LEU A 33 -9.66 12.45 -9.18
C LEU A 33 -9.35 12.47 -7.67
N ASP A 34 -9.11 11.28 -7.10
CA ASP A 34 -8.92 11.09 -5.66
C ASP A 34 -7.46 10.83 -5.25
N TYR A 35 -6.56 10.74 -6.23
CA TYR A 35 -5.14 10.43 -5.99
C TYR A 35 -4.26 11.68 -6.15
N PRO A 36 -3.08 11.70 -5.52
CA PRO A 36 -2.19 12.86 -5.57
C PRO A 36 -1.59 13.08 -6.97
N PRO A 37 -0.93 14.24 -7.20
CA PRO A 37 -0.64 14.72 -8.55
C PRO A 37 0.17 13.78 -9.46
N LEU A 38 1.03 12.92 -8.91
CA LEU A 38 1.83 12.01 -9.74
C LEU A 38 0.95 10.96 -10.45
N THR A 39 -0.17 10.55 -9.85
CA THR A 39 -1.16 9.73 -10.57
C THR A 39 -1.84 10.53 -11.68
N ALA A 40 -2.17 11.80 -11.44
CA ALA A 40 -2.75 12.65 -12.49
C ALA A 40 -1.82 12.76 -13.70
N TYR A 41 -0.51 12.97 -13.46
CA TYR A 41 0.50 13.02 -14.51
C TYR A 41 0.70 11.68 -15.21
N HIS A 42 0.64 10.57 -14.48
CA HIS A 42 0.68 9.23 -15.06
C HIS A 42 -0.53 8.95 -15.94
N SER A 43 -1.74 9.25 -15.46
CA SER A 43 -2.99 9.18 -16.24
C SER A 43 -2.94 10.09 -17.47
N TRP A 44 -2.37 11.29 -17.36
CA TRP A 44 -2.19 12.20 -18.49
C TRP A 44 -1.27 11.60 -19.56
N ILE A 45 -0.13 11.03 -19.18
CA ILE A 45 0.80 10.37 -20.12
C ILE A 45 0.12 9.18 -20.79
N CYS A 46 -0.53 8.30 -20.01
CA CYS A 46 -1.24 7.16 -20.55
C CYS A 46 -2.40 7.58 -21.48
N GLY A 47 -3.18 8.59 -21.09
CA GLY A 47 -4.27 9.15 -21.89
C GLY A 47 -3.75 9.72 -23.20
N LYS A 48 -2.68 10.51 -23.19
CA LYS A 48 -2.06 11.04 -24.42
C LYS A 48 -1.58 9.93 -25.36
N ILE A 49 -0.89 8.91 -24.85
CA ILE A 49 -0.45 7.76 -25.66
C ILE A 49 -1.68 7.03 -26.24
N GLY A 50 -2.71 6.83 -25.43
CA GLY A 50 -3.93 6.16 -25.84
C GLY A 50 -4.73 6.93 -26.90
N THR A 51 -4.85 8.25 -26.77
CA THR A 51 -5.48 9.14 -27.77
C THR A 51 -4.74 9.10 -29.11
N LEU A 52 -3.42 8.92 -29.12
CA LEU A 52 -2.66 8.75 -30.37
C LEU A 52 -3.00 7.45 -31.10
N ILE A 53 -3.42 6.41 -30.37
CA ILE A 53 -3.83 5.12 -30.94
C ILE A 53 -5.29 5.19 -31.39
N ASN A 54 -6.18 5.60 -30.50
CA ASN A 54 -7.60 5.76 -30.78
C ASN A 54 -8.19 6.89 -29.92
N PRO A 55 -8.53 8.05 -30.51
CA PRO A 55 -9.11 9.17 -29.78
C PRO A 55 -10.43 8.85 -29.07
N PHE A 56 -11.25 7.95 -29.61
CA PHE A 56 -12.58 7.61 -29.07
C PHE A 56 -12.54 6.95 -27.68
N TRP A 57 -11.38 6.43 -27.27
CA TRP A 57 -11.22 5.80 -25.95
C TRP A 57 -11.31 6.80 -24.79
N PHE A 58 -10.91 8.04 -25.03
CA PHE A 58 -10.76 9.08 -24.00
C PHE A 58 -11.46 10.39 -24.36
N GLU A 59 -12.37 10.35 -25.35
CA GLU A 59 -13.11 11.53 -25.76
C GLU A 59 -14.00 12.07 -24.62
N LEU A 60 -13.88 13.36 -24.34
CA LEU A 60 -14.54 13.99 -23.20
C LEU A 60 -16.06 13.88 -23.32
N TYR A 61 -16.72 13.47 -22.23
CA TYR A 61 -18.18 13.28 -22.11
C TYR A 61 -18.77 12.07 -22.86
N THR A 62 -18.27 11.72 -24.03
CA THR A 62 -18.83 10.65 -24.88
C THR A 62 -18.28 9.25 -24.54
N SER A 63 -17.03 9.17 -24.08
CA SER A 63 -16.34 7.89 -23.84
C SER A 63 -16.64 7.24 -22.48
N ARG A 64 -17.58 7.79 -21.70
CA ARG A 64 -17.96 7.27 -20.38
C ARG A 64 -18.50 5.84 -20.48
N GLY A 65 -17.90 4.93 -19.72
CA GLY A 65 -18.28 3.52 -19.69
C GLY A 65 -17.89 2.73 -20.94
N ASN A 66 -16.91 3.20 -21.73
CA ASN A 66 -16.48 2.52 -22.95
C ASN A 66 -15.97 1.09 -22.67
N GLN A 67 -16.53 0.10 -23.37
CA GLN A 67 -16.24 -1.33 -23.22
C GLN A 67 -15.43 -1.93 -24.38
N ASP A 68 -14.83 -1.09 -25.23
CA ASP A 68 -14.02 -1.50 -26.38
C ASP A 68 -12.93 -2.52 -25.98
N ALA A 69 -12.80 -3.59 -26.78
CA ALA A 69 -11.89 -4.68 -26.48
C ALA A 69 -10.42 -4.25 -26.59
N ASN A 70 -10.09 -3.36 -27.54
CA ASN A 70 -8.74 -2.86 -27.73
C ASN A 70 -8.36 -1.87 -26.62
N LEU A 71 -9.30 -1.05 -26.14
CA LEU A 71 -9.12 -0.24 -24.94
C LEU A 71 -8.77 -1.10 -23.72
N LYS A 72 -9.43 -2.25 -23.55
CA LYS A 72 -9.09 -3.20 -22.47
C LYS A 72 -7.67 -3.71 -22.58
N ILE A 73 -7.21 -4.06 -23.78
CA ILE A 73 -5.81 -4.48 -24.01
C ILE A 73 -4.84 -3.34 -23.69
N PHE A 74 -5.10 -2.13 -24.20
CA PHE A 74 -4.30 -0.94 -23.95
C PHE A 74 -4.15 -0.66 -22.44
N MET A 75 -5.27 -0.63 -21.73
CA MET A 75 -5.30 -0.38 -20.28
C MET A 75 -4.54 -1.46 -19.50
N ARG A 76 -4.62 -2.74 -19.89
CA ARG A 76 -3.83 -3.79 -19.23
C ARG A 76 -2.33 -3.63 -19.53
N ALA A 77 -1.98 -3.22 -20.75
CA ALA A 77 -0.60 -2.95 -21.13
C ALA A 77 -0.01 -1.77 -20.36
N THR A 78 -0.78 -0.71 -20.07
CA THR A 78 -0.29 0.43 -19.27
C THR A 78 0.03 0.01 -17.83
N VAL A 79 -0.75 -0.89 -17.21
CA VAL A 79 -0.44 -1.46 -15.89
C VAL A 79 0.88 -2.22 -15.91
N ILE A 80 1.03 -3.15 -16.87
CA ILE A 80 2.26 -3.96 -17.03
C ILE A 80 3.46 -3.05 -17.28
N LEU A 81 3.36 -2.09 -18.20
CA LEU A 81 4.47 -1.20 -18.52
C LEU A 81 4.87 -0.35 -17.31
N SER A 82 3.91 0.16 -16.56
CA SER A 82 4.18 0.96 -15.36
C SER A 82 4.88 0.15 -14.27
N GLU A 83 4.48 -1.11 -14.07
CA GLU A 83 5.16 -2.05 -13.18
C GLU A 83 6.62 -2.31 -13.64
N TYR A 84 6.82 -2.59 -14.92
CA TYR A 84 8.15 -2.87 -15.48
C TYR A 84 9.10 -1.68 -15.42
N LEU A 85 8.57 -0.46 -15.50
CA LEU A 85 9.37 0.77 -15.40
C LEU A 85 9.70 1.17 -13.96
N VAL A 86 8.86 0.81 -12.98
CA VAL A 86 8.99 1.30 -11.60
C VAL A 86 9.24 0.18 -10.60
N PHE A 87 8.36 -0.81 -10.52
CA PHE A 87 8.41 -1.87 -9.51
C PHE A 87 9.54 -2.87 -9.76
N ILE A 88 9.62 -3.43 -10.97
CA ILE A 88 10.61 -4.45 -11.31
C ILE A 88 12.06 -3.97 -11.07
N PRO A 89 12.52 -2.82 -11.60
CA PRO A 89 13.88 -2.35 -11.34
C PRO A 89 14.12 -2.03 -9.87
N ALA A 90 13.12 -1.50 -9.15
CA ALA A 90 13.23 -1.23 -7.72
C ALA A 90 13.45 -2.53 -6.92
N VAL A 91 12.67 -3.58 -7.20
CA VAL A 91 12.81 -4.89 -6.55
C VAL A 91 14.12 -5.57 -6.92
N VAL A 92 14.53 -5.54 -8.20
CA VAL A 92 15.84 -6.08 -8.63
C VAL A 92 16.98 -5.42 -7.84
N MET A 93 16.96 -4.09 -7.74
CA MET A 93 17.98 -3.35 -7.01
C MET A 93 17.92 -3.59 -5.50
N PHE A 94 16.72 -3.70 -4.94
CA PHE A 94 16.51 -4.05 -3.54
C PHE A 94 17.09 -5.45 -3.24
N VAL A 95 16.67 -6.48 -3.96
CA VAL A 95 17.11 -7.87 -3.76
C VAL A 95 18.62 -7.98 -3.86
N ARG A 96 19.23 -7.39 -4.91
CA ARG A 96 20.70 -7.40 -5.07
C ARG A 96 21.44 -6.79 -3.88
N ARG A 97 20.94 -5.66 -3.35
CA ARG A 97 21.59 -4.96 -2.22
C ARG A 97 21.34 -5.68 -0.90
N TYR A 98 20.10 -6.09 -0.65
CA TYR A 98 19.70 -6.69 0.60
C TYR A 98 20.24 -8.11 0.75
N SER A 99 20.22 -8.92 -0.30
CA SER A 99 20.81 -10.27 -0.27
C SER A 99 22.34 -10.20 -0.09
N ARG A 100 23.02 -9.23 -0.71
CA ARG A 100 24.46 -8.99 -0.48
C ARG A 100 24.76 -8.57 0.96
N LEU A 101 23.96 -7.67 1.52
CA LEU A 101 24.08 -7.26 2.92
C LEU A 101 23.97 -8.45 3.89
N ASN A 102 23.14 -9.43 3.53
CA ASN A 102 22.89 -10.63 4.33
C ASN A 102 23.76 -11.84 3.94
N GLY A 103 24.75 -11.69 3.05
CA GLY A 103 25.67 -12.75 2.66
C GLY A 103 25.03 -13.93 1.89
N MET A 104 23.91 -13.70 1.21
CA MET A 104 23.20 -14.74 0.46
C MET A 104 23.84 -15.01 -0.91
N SER A 105 23.70 -16.25 -1.40
CA SER A 105 24.11 -16.62 -2.76
C SER A 105 23.24 -15.95 -3.83
N ASN A 106 23.79 -15.74 -5.03
CA ASN A 106 23.06 -15.17 -6.17
C ASN A 106 21.87 -16.04 -6.59
N TRP A 107 21.98 -17.37 -6.47
CA TRP A 107 20.88 -18.29 -6.76
C TRP A 107 19.72 -18.08 -5.80
N THR A 108 19.99 -18.08 -4.49
CA THR A 108 18.99 -17.84 -3.45
C THR A 108 18.32 -16.47 -3.63
N ALA A 109 19.11 -15.44 -3.98
CA ALA A 109 18.58 -14.11 -4.27
C ALA A 109 17.66 -14.10 -5.51
N SER A 110 18.00 -14.85 -6.55
CA SER A 110 17.18 -14.97 -7.78
C SER A 110 15.86 -15.69 -7.50
N VAL A 111 15.88 -16.74 -6.68
CA VAL A 111 14.66 -17.43 -6.25
C VAL A 111 13.77 -16.51 -5.40
N ALA A 112 14.36 -15.73 -4.48
CA ALA A 112 13.63 -14.74 -3.70
C ALA A 112 13.01 -13.65 -4.60
N PHE A 113 13.74 -13.18 -5.61
CA PHE A 113 13.23 -12.22 -6.60
C PHE A 113 11.96 -12.76 -7.30
N VAL A 114 12.01 -14.00 -7.81
CA VAL A 114 10.85 -14.64 -8.46
C VAL A 114 9.68 -14.74 -7.49
N ALA A 115 9.91 -15.17 -6.24
CA ALA A 115 8.86 -15.28 -5.24
C ALA A 115 8.22 -13.92 -4.88
N ILE A 116 8.99 -12.83 -4.88
CA ILE A 116 8.51 -11.47 -4.65
C ILE A 116 7.66 -10.99 -5.84
N THR A 117 8.11 -11.18 -7.08
CA THR A 117 7.38 -10.71 -8.26
C THR A 117 6.15 -11.57 -8.56
N MET A 118 6.13 -12.83 -8.12
CA MET A 118 4.97 -13.73 -8.27
C MET A 118 3.96 -13.61 -7.12
N GLN A 119 4.03 -12.56 -6.29
CA GLN A 119 3.11 -12.38 -5.18
C GLN A 119 1.65 -12.37 -5.67
N PRO A 120 0.78 -13.27 -5.18
CA PRO A 120 -0.56 -13.44 -5.77
C PRO A 120 -1.46 -12.22 -5.56
N GLY A 121 -1.37 -11.58 -4.40
CA GLY A 121 -2.18 -10.40 -4.08
C GLY A 121 -1.95 -9.22 -5.03
N THR A 122 -0.70 -8.91 -5.37
CA THR A 122 -0.38 -7.82 -6.30
C THR A 122 -0.86 -8.15 -7.71
N ILE A 123 -0.66 -9.39 -8.16
CA ILE A 123 -1.10 -9.83 -9.50
C ILE A 123 -2.61 -9.73 -9.66
N LEU A 124 -3.36 -10.25 -8.67
CA LEU A 124 -4.83 -10.25 -8.69
C LEU A 124 -5.40 -8.84 -8.68
N ILE A 125 -4.82 -7.93 -7.89
CA ILE A 125 -5.35 -6.58 -7.73
C ILE A 125 -4.92 -5.65 -8.88
N ASP A 126 -3.66 -5.68 -9.30
CA ASP A 126 -3.19 -4.77 -10.34
C ASP A 126 -3.56 -5.27 -11.73
N HIS A 127 -3.16 -6.48 -12.12
CA HIS A 127 -3.34 -6.97 -13.49
C HIS A 127 -4.74 -7.46 -13.79
N ILE A 128 -5.53 -7.84 -12.79
CA ILE A 128 -6.85 -8.45 -13.01
C ILE A 128 -7.98 -7.55 -12.50
N HIS A 129 -7.94 -7.08 -11.25
CA HIS A 129 -8.93 -6.12 -10.74
C HIS A 129 -8.76 -4.69 -11.31
N PHE A 130 -7.58 -4.36 -11.83
CA PHE A 130 -7.21 -3.07 -12.46
C PHE A 130 -6.84 -1.97 -11.47
N GLN A 131 -5.58 -1.99 -11.04
CA GLN A 131 -4.99 -0.96 -10.17
C GLN A 131 -3.52 -0.71 -10.54
N TYR A 132 -3.00 0.45 -10.15
CA TYR A 132 -1.59 0.82 -10.28
C TYR A 132 -0.87 0.82 -8.92
N ASN A 133 -1.04 -0.22 -8.08
CA ASN A 133 -0.41 -0.22 -6.75
C ASN A 133 1.10 -0.47 -6.82
N THR A 134 1.54 -1.28 -7.77
CA THR A 134 2.96 -1.61 -8.02
C THR A 134 3.82 -0.39 -8.30
N VAL A 135 3.28 0.70 -8.88
CA VAL A 135 4.02 1.95 -9.08
C VAL A 135 4.38 2.58 -7.73
N MET A 136 3.39 2.76 -6.84
CA MET A 136 3.64 3.28 -5.48
C MET A 136 4.54 2.34 -4.68
N LEU A 137 4.26 1.03 -4.68
CA LEU A 137 5.07 0.03 -3.99
C LEU A 137 6.51 -0.01 -4.52
N GLY A 138 6.70 0.23 -5.82
CA GLY A 138 8.00 0.31 -6.47
C GLY A 138 8.81 1.51 -5.99
N PHE A 139 8.18 2.68 -5.86
CA PHE A 139 8.82 3.84 -5.24
C PHE A 139 9.17 3.60 -3.76
N VAL A 140 8.33 2.92 -2.99
CA VAL A 140 8.65 2.53 -1.61
C VAL A 140 9.85 1.56 -1.58
N ALA A 141 9.87 0.55 -2.44
CA ALA A 141 10.98 -0.40 -2.56
C ALA A 141 12.28 0.30 -3.00
N ALA A 142 12.21 1.26 -3.92
CA ALA A 142 13.34 2.08 -4.36
C ALA A 142 13.86 2.98 -3.23
N SER A 143 12.97 3.56 -2.42
CA SER A 143 13.33 4.33 -1.23
C SER A 143 14.06 3.45 -0.22
N MET A 144 13.49 2.29 0.14
CA MET A 144 14.11 1.33 1.06
C MET A 144 15.46 0.81 0.53
N SER A 145 15.54 0.52 -0.78
CA SER A 145 16.79 0.12 -1.45
C SER A 145 17.85 1.22 -1.38
N SER A 146 17.46 2.49 -1.47
CA SER A 146 18.36 3.65 -1.33
C SER A 146 18.81 3.87 0.11
N MET A 147 17.95 3.61 1.09
CA MET A 147 18.31 3.56 2.52
C MET A 147 19.36 2.48 2.81
N ILE A 148 19.18 1.27 2.27
CA ILE A 148 20.17 0.18 2.37
C ILE A 148 21.50 0.58 1.72
N ALA A 149 21.48 1.35 0.65
CA ALA A 149 22.69 1.87 0.00
C ALA A 149 23.33 3.06 0.73
N GLY A 150 22.68 3.64 1.76
CA GLY A 150 23.12 4.88 2.41
C GLY A 150 22.95 6.14 1.55
N ARG A 151 22.14 6.08 0.49
CA ARG A 151 21.85 7.19 -0.43
C ARG A 151 20.59 7.93 0.01
N PHE A 152 20.68 8.66 1.12
CA PHE A 152 19.51 9.22 1.81
C PHE A 152 18.75 10.30 1.01
N PHE A 153 19.45 11.12 0.20
CA PHE A 153 18.82 12.03 -0.75
C PHE A 153 17.83 11.32 -1.68
N TRP A 154 18.28 10.23 -2.31
CA TRP A 154 17.44 9.45 -3.23
C TRP A 154 16.34 8.70 -2.49
N ALA A 155 16.60 8.27 -1.25
CA ALA A 155 15.57 7.68 -0.40
C ALA A 155 14.39 8.64 -0.15
N SER A 156 14.67 9.92 0.13
CA SER A 156 13.62 10.94 0.27
C SER A 156 12.91 11.22 -1.05
N VAL A 157 13.63 11.34 -2.17
CA VAL A 157 13.04 11.59 -3.49
C VAL A 157 12.05 10.49 -3.88
N PHE A 158 12.46 9.22 -3.76
CA PHE A 158 11.57 8.09 -4.08
C PHE A 158 10.39 8.00 -3.11
N PHE A 159 10.57 8.35 -1.83
CA PHE A 159 9.44 8.32 -0.90
C PHE A 159 8.42 9.44 -1.17
N VAL A 160 8.88 10.64 -1.54
CA VAL A 160 7.99 11.72 -2.01
C VAL A 160 7.24 11.30 -3.26
N ALA A 161 7.90 10.61 -4.21
CA ALA A 161 7.23 10.06 -5.39
C ALA A 161 6.16 9.00 -5.02
N ALA A 162 6.43 8.13 -4.04
CA ALA A 162 5.44 7.16 -3.55
C ALA A 162 4.20 7.86 -2.97
N LEU A 163 4.39 8.88 -2.12
CA LEU A 163 3.32 9.70 -1.55
C LEU A 163 2.58 10.50 -2.63
N GLY A 164 3.30 10.99 -3.65
CA GLY A 164 2.73 11.69 -4.79
C GLY A 164 1.91 10.81 -5.72
N PHE A 165 2.10 9.49 -5.68
CA PHE A 165 1.34 8.54 -6.49
C PHE A 165 0.11 8.01 -5.74
N LYS A 166 0.27 7.50 -4.52
CA LYS A 166 -0.86 7.07 -3.68
C LYS A 166 -0.60 7.44 -2.23
N GLN A 167 -1.52 8.17 -1.63
CA GLN A 167 -1.48 8.60 -0.23
C GLN A 167 -1.38 7.44 0.76
N MET A 168 -1.80 6.23 0.36
CA MET A 168 -1.66 5.01 1.16
C MET A 168 -0.19 4.67 1.50
N ALA A 169 0.79 5.23 0.77
CA ALA A 169 2.21 5.16 1.12
C ALA A 169 2.54 5.79 2.50
N LEU A 170 1.63 6.56 3.10
CA LEU A 170 1.75 7.07 4.47
C LEU A 170 1.91 5.96 5.52
N TYR A 171 1.50 4.72 5.23
CA TYR A 171 1.75 3.57 6.10
C TYR A 171 3.25 3.35 6.34
N TYR A 172 4.10 3.87 5.46
CA TYR A 172 5.56 3.80 5.57
C TYR A 172 6.20 5.13 5.99
N ALA A 173 5.43 6.20 6.22
CA ALA A 173 5.99 7.51 6.55
C ALA A 173 6.76 7.50 7.87
N LEU A 174 6.23 6.85 8.92
CA LEU A 174 6.92 6.72 10.20
C LEU A 174 8.25 5.96 10.08
N PRO A 175 8.34 4.75 9.49
CA PRO A 175 9.60 4.03 9.44
C PRO A 175 10.62 4.73 8.54
N VAL A 176 10.18 5.40 7.47
CA VAL A 176 11.05 6.26 6.67
C VAL A 176 11.62 7.40 7.52
N PHE A 177 10.74 8.15 8.20
CA PHE A 177 11.12 9.30 9.02
C PHE A 177 12.07 8.91 10.15
N PHE A 178 11.70 7.94 10.98
CA PHE A 178 12.49 7.54 12.15
C PHE A 178 13.83 6.90 11.75
N PHE A 179 13.89 6.14 10.65
CA PHE A 179 15.16 5.63 10.14
C PHE A 179 16.09 6.74 9.64
N LEU A 180 15.56 7.67 8.84
CA LEU A 180 16.33 8.77 8.27
C LEU A 180 16.83 9.73 9.35
N LEU A 181 15.95 10.08 10.30
CA LEU A 181 16.31 10.92 11.44
C LEU A 181 17.31 10.22 12.37
N GLY A 182 17.05 8.95 12.71
CA GLY A 182 17.97 8.14 13.52
C GLY A 182 19.34 8.01 12.87
N SER A 183 19.38 7.83 11.55
CA SER A 183 20.62 7.82 10.76
C SER A 183 21.35 9.17 10.80
N CYS A 184 20.67 10.29 11.04
CA CYS A 184 21.31 11.60 11.17
C CYS A 184 21.84 11.86 12.58
N LEU A 185 21.24 11.26 13.61
CA LEU A 185 21.55 11.54 15.01
C LEU A 185 22.54 10.52 15.62
N PHE A 186 22.48 9.26 15.21
CA PHE A 186 23.24 8.17 15.84
C PHE A 186 24.27 7.53 14.87
N PRO A 187 25.47 7.15 15.36
CA PRO A 187 26.00 7.38 16.72
C PRO A 187 26.51 8.81 16.95
N ARG A 188 26.62 9.62 15.88
CA ARG A 188 27.04 11.02 15.93
C ARG A 188 26.14 11.83 15.01
N ILE A 189 25.89 13.09 15.41
CA ILE A 189 25.09 14.03 14.63
C ILE A 189 25.80 14.31 13.29
N ASN A 190 25.09 14.10 12.19
CA ASN A 190 25.56 14.36 10.83
C ASN A 190 24.63 15.37 10.14
N ILE A 191 25.00 16.65 10.24
CA ILE A 191 24.24 17.78 9.69
C ILE A 191 24.19 17.71 8.16
N THR A 192 25.27 17.33 7.50
CA THR A 192 25.31 17.21 6.02
C THR A 192 24.29 16.20 5.51
N ARG A 193 24.15 15.05 6.19
CA ARG A 193 23.14 14.05 5.88
C ARG A 193 21.72 14.59 6.09
N PHE A 194 21.49 15.29 7.20
CA PHE A 194 20.22 15.91 7.50
C PHE A 194 19.83 16.93 6.42
N LEU A 195 20.72 17.86 6.08
CA LEU A 195 20.52 18.84 5.01
C LEU A 195 20.27 18.17 3.66
N SER A 196 21.02 17.10 3.34
CA SER A 196 20.81 16.33 2.11
C SER A 196 19.41 15.73 2.02
N ILE A 197 18.85 15.24 3.13
CA ILE A 197 17.48 14.70 3.19
C ILE A 197 16.44 15.82 3.06
N VAL A 198 16.66 16.95 3.74
CA VAL A 198 15.76 18.12 3.66
C VAL A 198 15.72 18.64 2.22
N VAL A 199 16.87 18.86 1.60
CA VAL A 199 16.95 19.31 0.20
C VAL A 199 16.31 18.29 -0.74
N GLY A 200 16.58 16.99 -0.57
CA GLY A 200 15.96 15.94 -1.38
C GLY A 200 14.44 15.91 -1.27
N THR A 201 13.91 16.08 -0.06
CA THR A 201 12.47 16.14 0.19
C THR A 201 11.86 17.40 -0.45
N LEU A 202 12.42 18.58 -0.18
CA LEU A 202 11.88 19.85 -0.68
C LEU A 202 11.97 19.93 -2.20
N ALA A 203 13.08 19.51 -2.80
CA ALA A 203 13.25 19.51 -4.25
C ALA A 203 12.26 18.54 -4.93
N ALA A 204 12.08 17.33 -4.39
CA ALA A 204 11.11 16.37 -4.92
C ALA A 204 9.67 16.89 -4.79
N SER A 205 9.30 17.48 -3.65
CA SER A 205 7.97 18.05 -3.44
C SER A 205 7.72 19.24 -4.37
N ALA A 206 8.73 20.10 -4.58
CA ALA A 206 8.64 21.21 -5.51
C ALA A 206 8.45 20.71 -6.94
N VAL A 207 9.24 19.75 -7.40
CA VAL A 207 9.10 19.16 -8.75
C VAL A 207 7.73 18.52 -8.94
N LEU A 208 7.20 17.85 -7.91
CA LEU A 208 5.87 17.23 -7.95
C LEU A 208 4.74 18.25 -8.05
N LEU A 209 4.81 19.35 -7.28
CA LEU A 209 3.71 20.31 -7.20
C LEU A 209 3.80 21.44 -8.23
N LEU A 210 4.99 21.71 -8.78
CA LEU A 210 5.24 22.84 -9.68
C LEU A 210 4.31 22.86 -10.90
N PRO A 211 4.07 21.75 -11.64
CA PRO A 211 3.18 21.80 -12.80
C PRO A 211 1.76 22.17 -12.43
N LEU A 212 1.28 21.72 -11.27
CA LEU A 212 -0.06 22.03 -10.77
C LEU A 212 -0.17 23.52 -10.37
N ILE A 213 0.83 24.05 -9.67
CA ILE A 213 0.87 25.45 -9.23
C ILE A 213 0.99 26.39 -10.44
N ALA A 214 1.95 26.13 -11.32
CA ALA A 214 2.17 26.94 -12.52
C ALA A 214 0.98 26.86 -13.46
N GLY A 215 0.38 25.68 -13.60
CA GLY A 215 -0.82 25.45 -14.39
C GLY A 215 -2.04 26.21 -13.89
N ALA A 216 -2.29 26.20 -12.57
CA ALA A 216 -3.38 26.96 -11.97
C ALA A 216 -3.23 28.48 -12.21
N LEU A 217 -2.02 29.02 -12.06
CA LEU A 217 -1.74 30.44 -12.34
C LEU A 217 -1.87 30.77 -13.84
N TYR A 218 -1.41 29.87 -14.71
CA TYR A 218 -1.50 30.04 -16.16
C TYR A 218 -2.95 30.04 -16.66
N ASP A 219 -3.76 29.10 -16.17
CA ASP A 219 -5.17 28.98 -16.54
C ASP A 219 -5.98 30.19 -16.03
N GLU A 220 -5.74 30.64 -14.79
CA GLU A 220 -6.33 31.88 -14.26
C GLU A 220 -5.95 33.10 -15.13
N GLY A 221 -4.68 33.22 -15.53
CA GLY A 221 -4.21 34.29 -16.40
C GLY A 221 -4.87 34.31 -17.78
N ARG A 222 -5.47 33.20 -18.21
CA ARG A 222 -6.27 33.07 -19.44
C ARG A 222 -7.78 33.24 -19.21
N GLY A 223 -8.21 33.52 -17.99
CA GLY A 223 -9.61 33.62 -17.61
C GLY A 223 -10.33 32.26 -17.52
N ILE A 224 -9.58 31.16 -17.35
CA ILE A 224 -10.15 29.81 -17.20
C ILE A 224 -10.38 29.54 -15.71
N SER A 225 -11.64 29.44 -15.31
CA SER A 225 -12.03 29.07 -13.93
C SER A 225 -11.67 27.61 -13.60
N ALA A 226 -11.23 27.38 -12.36
CA ALA A 226 -10.98 26.04 -11.82
C ALA A 226 -12.25 25.19 -11.69
N LYS A 227 -13.43 25.82 -11.50
CA LYS A 227 -14.73 25.14 -11.45
C LYS A 227 -15.49 25.36 -12.76
N PRO A 228 -15.57 24.34 -13.64
CA PRO A 228 -16.27 24.48 -14.92
C PRO A 228 -17.75 24.82 -14.72
N GLY A 229 -18.25 25.82 -15.44
CA GLY A 229 -19.67 26.21 -15.41
C GLY A 229 -20.10 27.13 -14.26
N VAL A 230 -19.16 27.57 -13.41
CA VAL A 230 -19.43 28.59 -12.39
C VAL A 230 -18.82 29.92 -12.86
N GLU A 231 -19.68 30.88 -13.24
CA GLU A 231 -19.26 32.20 -13.75
C GLU A 231 -18.73 33.12 -12.65
N ALA A 232 -19.23 32.97 -11.42
CA ALA A 232 -18.76 33.73 -10.27
C ALA A 232 -17.45 33.11 -9.73
N ARG A 233 -16.52 33.96 -9.30
CA ARG A 233 -15.33 33.50 -8.59
C ARG A 233 -15.78 32.89 -7.27
N ASP A 234 -15.66 31.57 -7.17
CA ASP A 234 -16.02 30.86 -5.94
C ASP A 234 -14.97 31.15 -4.87
N GLU A 235 -15.39 31.89 -3.86
CA GLU A 235 -14.54 32.34 -2.75
C GLU A 235 -14.39 31.26 -1.67
N HIS A 236 -15.15 30.15 -1.77
CA HIS A 236 -15.19 29.16 -0.71
C HIS A 236 -14.30 27.94 -0.96
N LEU A 237 -13.51 27.63 0.07
CA LEU A 237 -12.68 26.45 0.16
C LEU A 237 -13.50 25.27 0.71
N PRO A 238 -13.26 24.05 0.20
CA PRO A 238 -13.98 22.85 0.65
C PRO A 238 -13.63 22.44 2.09
N ILE A 239 -12.41 22.78 2.53
CA ILE A 239 -11.87 22.56 3.87
C ILE A 239 -10.98 23.76 4.23
N LEU A 240 -10.63 23.90 5.51
CA LEU A 240 -9.76 24.97 5.99
C LEU A 240 -10.32 26.38 5.68
N GLN A 241 -11.64 26.56 5.81
CA GLN A 241 -12.34 27.82 5.54
C GLN A 241 -11.78 29.01 6.34
N TRP A 242 -11.16 28.75 7.50
CA TRP A 242 -10.45 29.79 8.27
C TRP A 242 -9.35 30.52 7.48
N ILE A 243 -8.84 29.96 6.38
CA ILE A 243 -7.87 30.63 5.51
C ILE A 243 -8.51 31.81 4.76
N GLU A 244 -9.82 31.72 4.46
CA GLU A 244 -10.59 32.76 3.76
C GLU A 244 -10.57 34.09 4.53
N ASP A 245 -10.52 34.03 5.86
CA ASP A 245 -10.45 35.22 6.72
C ASP A 245 -9.11 35.98 6.59
N TYR A 246 -8.04 35.32 6.14
CA TYR A 246 -6.69 35.89 6.04
C TYR A 246 -6.22 36.12 4.61
N VAL A 247 -6.83 35.46 3.64
CA VAL A 247 -6.43 35.53 2.23
C VAL A 247 -7.61 36.02 1.40
N PRO A 248 -7.53 37.22 0.81
CA PRO A 248 -8.63 37.71 0.00
C PRO A 248 -8.71 36.92 -1.31
N ALA A 249 -9.94 36.61 -1.74
CA ALA A 249 -10.21 35.84 -2.96
C ALA A 249 -9.67 36.52 -4.24
N ASN A 250 -9.37 37.83 -4.18
CA ASN A 250 -8.78 38.59 -5.28
C ASN A 250 -7.24 38.48 -5.40
N ALA A 251 -6.57 37.81 -4.45
CA ALA A 251 -5.12 37.68 -4.45
C ALA A 251 -4.61 36.89 -5.67
N PHE A 252 -3.45 37.27 -6.20
CA PHE A 252 -2.86 36.57 -7.36
C PHE A 252 -2.52 35.11 -7.07
N TYR A 253 -2.29 34.76 -5.80
CA TYR A 253 -1.97 33.39 -5.36
C TYR A 253 -3.21 32.61 -4.88
N TRP A 254 -4.40 33.20 -4.96
CA TRP A 254 -5.66 32.52 -4.62
C TRP A 254 -5.87 31.20 -5.38
N PRO A 255 -5.67 31.13 -6.72
CA PRO A 255 -5.86 29.89 -7.46
C PRO A 255 -4.95 28.76 -6.96
N VAL A 256 -3.75 29.10 -6.48
CA VAL A 256 -2.80 28.13 -5.92
C VAL A 256 -3.33 27.54 -4.62
N ILE A 257 -3.84 28.39 -3.71
CA ILE A 257 -4.42 27.94 -2.45
C ILE A 257 -5.65 27.07 -2.72
N GLN A 258 -6.57 27.55 -3.56
CA GLN A 258 -7.78 26.82 -3.92
C GLN A 258 -7.44 25.44 -4.51
N GLN A 259 -6.48 25.37 -5.43
CA GLN A 259 -6.02 24.13 -6.04
C GLN A 259 -5.43 23.16 -5.01
N LEU A 260 -4.50 23.62 -4.17
CA LEU A 260 -3.83 22.76 -3.18
C LEU A 260 -4.80 22.26 -2.11
N VAL A 261 -5.69 23.13 -1.63
CA VAL A 261 -6.72 22.77 -0.65
C VAL A 261 -7.70 21.75 -1.23
N GLN A 262 -8.12 21.92 -2.48
CA GLN A 262 -8.97 20.93 -3.16
C GLN A 262 -8.25 19.59 -3.32
N VAL A 263 -6.97 19.57 -3.72
CA VAL A 263 -6.19 18.32 -3.80
C VAL A 263 -6.14 17.62 -2.44
N VAL A 264 -5.85 18.35 -1.36
CA VAL A 264 -5.84 17.77 0.00
C VAL A 264 -7.20 17.19 0.37
N HIS A 265 -8.29 17.91 0.09
CA HIS A 265 -9.65 17.44 0.36
C HIS A 265 -10.01 16.16 -0.42
N ARG A 266 -9.60 16.05 -1.69
CA ARG A 266 -9.84 14.86 -2.50
C ARG A 266 -8.98 13.66 -2.09
N VAL A 267 -7.70 13.91 -1.81
CA VAL A 267 -6.74 12.86 -1.43
C VAL A 267 -7.04 12.30 -0.04
N PHE A 268 -7.54 13.12 0.89
CA PHE A 268 -7.89 12.74 2.25
C PHE A 268 -9.39 12.96 2.53
N PRO A 269 -10.26 12.00 2.18
CA PRO A 269 -11.69 12.13 2.39
C PRO A 269 -12.05 11.91 3.88
N PHE A 270 -11.99 13.00 4.66
CA PHE A 270 -12.26 12.99 6.11
C PHE A 270 -13.71 12.60 6.49
N ALA A 271 -14.64 12.59 5.53
CA ALA A 271 -16.07 12.38 5.76
C ALA A 271 -16.53 10.89 5.74
N ARG A 272 -15.64 9.92 5.48
CA ARG A 272 -16.03 8.50 5.42
C ARG A 272 -16.09 7.83 6.80
N GLY A 273 -17.12 7.02 7.03
CA GLY A 273 -17.35 6.29 8.28
C GLY A 273 -16.50 5.02 8.45
N LEU A 274 -16.37 4.55 9.70
CA LEU A 274 -15.53 3.39 10.08
C LEU A 274 -15.95 2.05 9.45
N PHE A 275 -17.22 1.89 9.06
CA PHE A 275 -17.83 0.62 8.66
C PHE A 275 -18.37 0.60 7.23
N GLU A 276 -17.89 1.50 6.36
CA GLU A 276 -18.31 1.54 4.96
C GLU A 276 -17.95 0.24 4.23
N ASP A 277 -16.76 -0.32 4.51
CA ASP A 277 -16.29 -1.59 3.96
C ASP A 277 -16.08 -2.66 5.03
N LYS A 278 -16.26 -3.94 4.67
CA LYS A 278 -16.01 -5.08 5.56
C LYS A 278 -14.56 -5.53 5.39
N VAL A 279 -13.67 -4.96 6.20
CA VAL A 279 -12.23 -5.21 6.10
C VAL A 279 -11.73 -6.04 7.28
N ALA A 280 -10.74 -6.88 7.03
CA ALA A 280 -10.05 -7.70 8.04
C ALA A 280 -9.16 -6.88 9.00
N ASN A 281 -9.67 -5.78 9.54
CA ASN A 281 -9.02 -4.94 10.54
C ASN A 281 -9.58 -5.22 11.95
N PHE A 282 -8.93 -4.65 12.97
CA PHE A 282 -9.32 -4.85 14.37
C PHE A 282 -10.74 -4.36 14.66
N TRP A 283 -11.11 -3.20 14.12
CA TRP A 283 -12.39 -2.54 14.39
C TRP A 283 -13.58 -3.33 13.82
N CYS A 284 -13.49 -3.83 12.60
CA CYS A 284 -14.52 -4.66 11.99
C CYS A 284 -14.67 -6.00 12.73
N ALA A 285 -13.55 -6.62 13.14
CA ALA A 285 -13.57 -7.89 13.88
C ALA A 285 -14.22 -7.72 15.27
N ILE A 286 -13.82 -6.71 16.04
CA ILE A 286 -14.38 -6.48 17.37
C ILE A 286 -15.83 -6.00 17.33
N ASN A 287 -16.27 -5.34 16.24
CA ASN A 287 -17.65 -4.89 16.07
C ASN A 287 -18.70 -6.03 16.12
N VAL A 288 -18.27 -7.27 15.87
CA VAL A 288 -19.13 -8.45 16.00
C VAL A 288 -19.55 -8.68 17.45
N VAL A 289 -18.61 -8.49 18.38
CA VAL A 289 -18.78 -8.72 19.83
C VAL A 289 -19.25 -7.45 20.54
N ILE A 290 -18.57 -6.32 20.28
CA ILE A 290 -18.88 -5.01 20.85
C ILE A 290 -19.45 -4.16 19.73
N LYS A 291 -20.74 -3.79 19.76
CA LYS A 291 -21.37 -2.99 18.70
C LYS A 291 -20.84 -1.56 18.68
N LEU A 292 -19.69 -1.37 18.05
CA LEU A 292 -18.98 -0.10 17.92
C LEU A 292 -19.81 0.97 17.19
N ARG A 293 -20.76 0.56 16.34
CA ARG A 293 -21.74 1.45 15.71
C ARG A 293 -22.59 2.26 16.69
N ASN A 294 -22.69 1.82 17.94
CA ASN A 294 -23.45 2.52 18.97
C ASN A 294 -22.67 3.69 19.60
N TYR A 295 -21.41 3.89 19.23
CA TYR A 295 -20.55 4.96 19.76
C TYR A 295 -20.41 6.11 18.75
N PRO A 296 -20.18 7.35 19.22
CA PRO A 296 -19.96 8.50 18.33
C PRO A 296 -18.76 8.29 17.39
N SER A 297 -18.90 8.69 16.12
CA SER A 297 -17.84 8.57 15.11
C SER A 297 -16.54 9.27 15.53
N GLU A 298 -16.64 10.45 16.16
CA GLU A 298 -15.49 11.19 16.67
C GLU A 298 -14.68 10.42 17.72
N LEU A 299 -15.37 9.67 18.60
CA LEU A 299 -14.70 8.85 19.61
C LEU A 299 -13.95 7.71 18.93
N LEU A 300 -14.57 7.07 17.94
CA LEU A 300 -13.95 5.99 17.17
C LEU A 300 -12.75 6.48 16.35
N GLN A 301 -12.82 7.68 15.76
CA GLN A 301 -11.69 8.32 15.07
C GLN A 301 -10.52 8.59 16.03
N LYS A 302 -10.79 9.15 17.22
CA LYS A 302 -9.76 9.37 18.25
C LYS A 302 -9.16 8.07 18.77
N ALA A 303 -9.99 7.05 19.01
CA ALA A 303 -9.55 5.75 19.49
C ALA A 303 -8.69 5.01 18.46
N SER A 304 -9.09 5.05 17.19
CA SER A 304 -8.32 4.45 16.09
C SER A 304 -7.01 5.17 15.82
N LEU A 305 -6.99 6.51 15.89
CA LEU A 305 -5.75 7.27 15.83
C LEU A 305 -4.81 6.89 16.98
N ALA A 306 -5.31 6.86 18.22
CA ALA A 306 -4.53 6.51 19.39
C ALA A 306 -3.97 5.08 19.30
N ALA A 307 -4.80 4.10 18.91
CA ALA A 307 -4.36 2.72 18.72
C ALA A 307 -3.31 2.59 17.61
N THR A 308 -3.55 3.23 16.46
CA THR A 308 -2.59 3.21 15.33
C THR A 308 -1.24 3.75 15.77
N LEU A 309 -1.21 4.88 16.49
CA LEU A 309 0.04 5.44 17.03
C LEU A 309 0.67 4.51 18.07
N ALA A 310 -0.11 3.96 18.99
CA ALA A 310 0.40 3.07 20.03
C ALA A 310 1.06 1.80 19.48
N PHE A 311 0.49 1.17 18.45
CA PHE A 311 1.03 -0.06 17.85
C PHE A 311 2.08 0.21 16.76
N SER A 312 2.07 1.38 16.12
CA SER A 312 3.13 1.75 15.17
C SER A 312 4.37 2.33 15.86
N LEU A 313 4.26 2.93 17.04
CA LEU A 313 5.40 3.60 17.68
C LEU A 313 6.56 2.65 18.06
N PRO A 314 6.34 1.45 18.65
CA PRO A 314 7.43 0.54 19.03
C PRO A 314 8.41 0.18 17.89
N PRO A 315 7.98 -0.33 16.72
CA PRO A 315 8.92 -0.65 15.64
C PRO A 315 9.70 0.57 15.15
N ASN A 316 9.08 1.75 15.19
CA ASN A 316 9.68 3.01 14.75
C ASN A 316 10.72 3.56 15.74
N LEU A 317 10.47 3.46 17.04
CA LEU A 317 11.46 3.81 18.06
C LEU A 317 12.68 2.89 18.01
N ILE A 318 12.48 1.58 17.76
CA ILE A 318 13.58 0.64 17.56
C ILE A 318 14.45 1.11 16.39
N LEU A 319 13.83 1.49 15.29
CA LEU A 319 14.52 1.94 14.08
C LEU A 319 15.22 3.28 14.27
N PHE A 320 14.65 4.17 15.08
CA PHE A 320 15.24 5.46 15.44
C PHE A 320 16.52 5.32 16.26
N PHE A 321 16.46 4.57 17.36
CA PHE A 321 17.62 4.39 18.25
C PHE A 321 18.66 3.42 17.68
N LYS A 322 18.24 2.51 16.79
CA LYS A 322 19.11 1.54 16.11
C LYS A 322 18.83 1.53 14.60
N PRO A 323 19.29 2.54 13.85
CA PRO A 323 19.05 2.68 12.40
C PRO A 323 19.89 1.69 11.58
N LYS A 324 19.66 0.39 11.82
CA LYS A 324 20.31 -0.73 11.13
C LYS A 324 19.56 -1.06 9.85
N ARG A 325 20.30 -1.27 8.75
CA ARG A 325 19.75 -1.49 7.41
C ARG A 325 19.02 -2.83 7.30
N GLU A 326 19.43 -3.80 8.11
CA GLU A 326 18.85 -5.14 8.20
C GLU A 326 17.44 -5.13 8.82
N LEU A 327 17.11 -4.09 9.59
CA LEU A 327 15.82 -3.99 10.28
C LEU A 327 14.72 -3.38 9.39
N LEU A 328 15.08 -2.76 8.26
CA LEU A 328 14.17 -1.98 7.43
C LEU A 328 12.93 -2.78 7.00
N PRO A 329 13.02 -3.98 6.37
CA PRO A 329 11.82 -4.68 5.92
C PRO A 329 10.91 -5.10 7.07
N LEU A 330 11.47 -5.55 8.20
CA LEU A 330 10.70 -5.91 9.40
C LEU A 330 9.99 -4.68 10.01
N ALA A 331 10.67 -3.54 10.12
CA ALA A 331 10.09 -2.33 10.69
C ALA A 331 8.99 -1.74 9.77
N PHE A 332 9.19 -1.78 8.45
CA PHE A 332 8.18 -1.38 7.48
C PHE A 332 6.97 -2.30 7.52
N ALA A 333 7.17 -3.62 7.54
CA ALA A 333 6.07 -4.59 7.65
C ALA A 333 5.30 -4.43 8.96
N THR A 334 6.00 -4.33 10.10
CA THR A 334 5.37 -4.17 11.42
C THR A 334 4.56 -2.88 11.50
N THR A 335 5.11 -1.76 10.99
CA THR A 335 4.39 -0.49 10.99
C THR A 335 3.18 -0.54 10.06
N ALA A 336 3.33 -1.05 8.84
CA ALA A 336 2.22 -1.17 7.90
C ALA A 336 1.11 -2.11 8.41
N TRP A 337 1.46 -3.16 9.15
CA TRP A 337 0.48 -4.01 9.83
C TRP A 337 -0.29 -3.24 10.91
N ALA A 338 0.40 -2.41 11.71
CA ALA A 338 -0.26 -1.57 12.71
C ALA A 338 -1.24 -0.58 12.07
N PHE A 339 -0.86 0.08 10.97
CA PHE A 339 -1.78 0.95 10.22
C PHE A 339 -2.96 0.17 9.63
N PHE A 340 -2.72 -0.99 9.01
CA PHE A 340 -3.80 -1.81 8.44
C PHE A 340 -4.79 -2.31 9.51
N LEU A 341 -4.30 -2.73 10.67
CA LEU A 341 -5.14 -3.28 11.74
C LEU A 341 -5.91 -2.21 12.50
N PHE A 342 -5.31 -1.06 12.78
CA PHE A 342 -5.83 -0.09 13.76
C PHE A 342 -6.24 1.26 13.18
N SER A 343 -6.01 1.54 11.89
CA SER A 343 -6.47 2.79 11.26
C SER A 343 -8.00 2.83 11.16
N PHE A 344 -8.54 4.06 11.14
CA PHE A 344 -9.97 4.32 11.01
C PHE A 344 -10.51 3.92 9.63
N GLN A 345 -9.77 4.28 8.58
CA GLN A 345 -10.16 3.99 7.20
C GLN A 345 -9.13 3.05 6.59
N VAL A 346 -9.60 1.87 6.22
CA VAL A 346 -8.82 0.79 5.62
C VAL A 346 -9.72 0.13 4.57
N HIS A 347 -9.14 -0.29 3.45
CA HIS A 347 -9.83 -1.04 2.40
C HIS A 347 -9.29 -2.47 2.31
N GLU A 348 -10.04 -3.44 1.77
CA GLU A 348 -9.58 -4.83 1.68
C GLU A 348 -8.25 -4.93 0.90
N LYS A 349 -8.12 -4.15 -0.17
CA LYS A 349 -6.93 -4.09 -1.05
C LYS A 349 -5.68 -3.56 -0.33
N SER A 350 -5.84 -2.82 0.76
CA SER A 350 -4.73 -2.19 1.48
C SER A 350 -3.86 -3.19 2.25
N VAL A 351 -4.27 -4.46 2.36
CA VAL A 351 -3.43 -5.55 2.91
C VAL A 351 -2.14 -5.74 2.10
N LEU A 352 -2.09 -5.32 0.83
CA LEU A 352 -0.87 -5.33 0.03
C LEU A 352 0.26 -4.48 0.65
N LEU A 353 -0.09 -3.44 1.42
CA LEU A 353 0.88 -2.54 2.05
C LEU A 353 1.76 -3.26 3.08
N PRO A 354 1.24 -3.98 4.08
CA PRO A 354 2.08 -4.79 4.96
C PRO A 354 2.68 -6.02 4.28
N LEU A 355 2.00 -6.60 3.29
CA LEU A 355 2.51 -7.79 2.62
C LEU A 355 3.77 -7.49 1.80
N MET A 356 3.85 -6.37 1.08
CA MET A 356 5.02 -6.03 0.27
C MET A 356 6.35 -6.10 1.05
N PRO A 357 6.58 -5.36 2.16
CA PRO A 357 7.84 -5.44 2.92
C PRO A 357 8.02 -6.80 3.60
N MET A 358 6.94 -7.52 3.92
CA MET A 358 7.02 -8.88 4.46
C MET A 358 7.52 -9.85 3.38
N THR A 359 7.07 -9.73 2.13
CA THR A 359 7.57 -10.53 1.00
C THR A 359 9.03 -10.21 0.67
N LEU A 360 9.45 -8.94 0.84
CA LEU A 360 10.86 -8.55 0.71
C LEU A 360 11.80 -9.26 1.71
N LEU A 361 11.29 -9.80 2.83
CA LEU A 361 12.09 -10.58 3.78
C LEU A 361 12.68 -11.86 3.17
N LEU A 362 12.09 -12.38 2.09
CA LEU A 362 12.62 -13.54 1.37
C LEU A 362 14.04 -13.30 0.83
N ALA A 363 14.41 -12.04 0.59
CA ALA A 363 15.73 -11.62 0.13
C ALA A 363 16.73 -11.32 1.27
N GLY A 364 16.35 -11.57 2.54
CA GLY A 364 17.17 -11.33 3.73
C GLY A 364 17.86 -12.57 4.31
N ASN A 365 18.56 -12.42 5.42
CA ASN A 365 19.27 -13.52 6.07
C ASN A 365 18.30 -14.67 6.42
N ASN A 366 18.59 -15.87 5.92
CA ASN A 366 17.69 -17.03 6.01
C ASN A 366 16.26 -16.76 5.49
N GLY A 367 16.09 -15.84 4.52
CA GLY A 367 14.79 -15.47 3.96
C GLY A 367 14.06 -16.62 3.27
N LEU A 368 14.81 -17.46 2.54
CA LEU A 368 14.32 -18.75 2.02
C LEU A 368 14.45 -19.89 3.04
N GLY A 369 14.76 -19.60 4.30
CA GLY A 369 14.69 -20.56 5.39
C GLY A 369 13.25 -20.99 5.68
N LYS A 370 13.09 -22.13 6.35
CA LYS A 370 11.77 -22.73 6.66
C LYS A 370 10.83 -21.74 7.37
N SER A 371 11.27 -21.15 8.47
CA SER A 371 10.44 -20.24 9.28
C SER A 371 9.99 -19.00 8.50
N THR A 372 10.91 -18.26 7.86
CA THR A 372 10.54 -17.06 7.11
C THR A 372 9.64 -17.39 5.92
N ARG A 373 9.92 -18.46 5.17
CA ARG A 373 9.03 -18.92 4.09
C ARG A 373 7.63 -19.29 4.60
N ALA A 374 7.54 -19.98 5.74
CA ALA A 374 6.24 -20.35 6.32
C ALA A 374 5.41 -19.12 6.70
N TRP A 375 6.01 -18.12 7.34
CA TRP A 375 5.30 -16.91 7.79
C TRP A 375 4.98 -15.94 6.65
N VAL A 376 5.94 -15.66 5.77
CA VAL A 376 5.70 -14.85 4.55
C VAL A 376 4.67 -15.53 3.65
N GLY A 377 4.78 -16.85 3.54
CA GLY A 377 3.85 -17.73 2.85
C GLY A 377 2.42 -17.60 3.37
N PHE A 378 2.27 -17.85 4.67
CA PHE A 378 1.00 -17.76 5.37
C PHE A 378 0.35 -16.38 5.22
N ALA A 379 1.10 -15.30 5.47
CA ALA A 379 0.57 -13.95 5.39
C ALA A 379 0.03 -13.60 3.99
N ASN A 380 0.74 -13.99 2.93
CA ASN A 380 0.31 -13.72 1.56
C ASN A 380 -0.90 -14.57 1.14
N ILE A 381 -0.94 -15.86 1.51
CA ILE A 381 -2.11 -16.71 1.24
C ILE A 381 -3.34 -16.18 2.01
N LEU A 382 -3.16 -15.82 3.28
CA LEU A 382 -4.20 -15.20 4.10
C LEU A 382 -4.66 -13.87 3.50
N GLY A 383 -3.72 -13.02 3.08
CA GLY A 383 -3.99 -11.76 2.40
C GLY A 383 -4.88 -11.92 1.17
N SER A 384 -4.48 -12.80 0.26
CA SER A 384 -5.29 -13.14 -0.91
C SER A 384 -6.66 -13.69 -0.52
N TRP A 385 -6.74 -14.54 0.51
CA TRP A 385 -8.01 -15.10 0.99
C TRP A 385 -8.95 -14.05 1.59
N THR A 386 -8.43 -13.07 2.33
CA THR A 386 -9.27 -11.97 2.84
C THR A 386 -9.80 -11.06 1.76
N MET A 387 -9.16 -11.04 0.58
CA MET A 387 -9.65 -10.31 -0.59
C MET A 387 -10.61 -11.15 -1.46
N PHE A 388 -10.84 -12.43 -1.15
CA PHE A 388 -11.70 -13.30 -1.96
C PHE A 388 -13.14 -12.75 -2.12
N PRO A 389 -13.83 -12.23 -1.08
CA PRO A 389 -15.15 -11.64 -1.23
C PRO A 389 -15.20 -10.47 -2.24
N LEU A 390 -14.11 -9.72 -2.38
CA LEU A 390 -13.97 -8.68 -3.41
C LEU A 390 -13.77 -9.30 -4.80
N LEU A 391 -12.84 -10.25 -4.91
CA LEU A 391 -12.47 -10.89 -6.16
C LEU A 391 -13.62 -11.68 -6.79
N GLN A 392 -14.49 -12.28 -5.97
CA GLN A 392 -15.63 -13.02 -6.49
C GLN A 392 -16.72 -12.13 -7.10
N ARG A 393 -16.91 -10.91 -6.58
CA ARG A 393 -17.91 -9.95 -7.12
C ARG A 393 -17.58 -9.50 -8.55
N VAL A 394 -16.34 -9.73 -8.98
CA VAL A 394 -15.85 -9.43 -10.33
C VAL A 394 -15.42 -10.69 -11.08
N GLU A 395 -15.94 -11.86 -10.69
CA GLU A 395 -15.75 -13.16 -11.37
C GLU A 395 -14.27 -13.64 -11.45
N LEU A 396 -13.45 -13.30 -10.44
CA LEU A 396 -12.01 -13.63 -10.42
C LEU A 396 -11.66 -14.86 -9.56
N ARG A 397 -12.61 -15.79 -9.38
CA ARG A 397 -12.42 -17.01 -8.57
C ARG A 397 -11.32 -17.92 -9.13
N VAL A 398 -11.30 -18.14 -10.46
CA VAL A 398 -10.32 -19.02 -11.11
C VAL A 398 -8.89 -18.43 -11.04
N PRO A 399 -8.64 -17.18 -11.44
CA PRO A 399 -7.31 -16.58 -11.27
C PRO A 399 -6.84 -16.59 -9.81
N TYR A 400 -7.74 -16.32 -8.86
CA TYR A 400 -7.43 -16.41 -7.44
C TYR A 400 -6.87 -17.78 -7.05
N ALA A 401 -7.56 -18.86 -7.41
CA ALA A 401 -7.13 -20.22 -7.11
C ALA A 401 -5.79 -20.55 -7.79
N VAL A 402 -5.64 -20.21 -9.07
CA VAL A 402 -4.41 -20.49 -9.85
C VAL A 402 -3.20 -19.80 -9.24
N PHE A 403 -3.25 -18.48 -9.01
CA PHE A 403 -2.08 -17.74 -8.54
C PHE A 403 -1.74 -18.05 -7.07
N THR A 404 -2.75 -18.26 -6.21
CA THR A 404 -2.48 -18.61 -4.81
C THR A 404 -1.91 -20.03 -4.66
N LEU A 405 -2.43 -21.02 -5.39
CA LEU A 405 -1.91 -22.39 -5.36
C LEU A 405 -0.56 -22.52 -6.05
N LEU A 406 -0.33 -21.80 -7.15
CA LEU A 406 0.99 -21.75 -7.80
C LEU A 406 2.04 -21.16 -6.86
N TRP A 407 1.72 -20.08 -6.17
CA TRP A 407 2.65 -19.47 -5.23
C TRP A 407 2.88 -20.35 -3.99
N ALA A 408 1.84 -21.04 -3.51
CA ALA A 408 1.96 -22.07 -2.46
C ALA A 408 2.89 -23.21 -2.89
N TYR A 409 2.76 -23.70 -4.13
CA TYR A 409 3.66 -24.70 -4.72
C TYR A 409 5.11 -24.21 -4.74
N LEU A 410 5.36 -23.01 -5.27
CA LEU A 410 6.71 -22.46 -5.41
C LEU A 410 7.42 -22.27 -4.07
N LEU A 411 6.68 -21.96 -2.98
CA LEU A 411 7.24 -21.82 -1.65
C LEU A 411 7.25 -23.11 -0.81
N GLY A 412 6.64 -24.18 -1.28
CA GLY A 412 6.52 -25.45 -0.55
C GLY A 412 5.56 -25.37 0.64
N LEU A 413 4.41 -24.73 0.43
CA LEU A 413 3.35 -24.50 1.42
C LEU A 413 2.15 -25.46 1.20
N PRO A 414 1.34 -25.72 2.23
CA PRO A 414 0.08 -26.44 2.09
C PRO A 414 -0.83 -25.79 1.05
N PRO A 415 -1.62 -26.57 0.30
CA PRO A 415 -1.74 -28.04 0.36
C PRO A 415 -0.65 -28.79 -0.42
N THR A 416 0.25 -28.08 -1.10
CA THR A 416 1.19 -28.69 -2.07
C THR A 416 2.37 -29.39 -1.41
N SER A 417 2.83 -28.90 -0.27
CA SER A 417 3.98 -29.45 0.46
C SER A 417 3.99 -28.97 1.92
N LEU A 418 4.69 -29.71 2.79
CA LEU A 418 4.97 -29.32 4.17
C LEU A 418 6.44 -28.90 4.38
N ASN A 419 7.21 -28.75 3.30
CA ASN A 419 8.65 -28.45 3.34
C ASN A 419 9.00 -27.09 3.96
N ALA A 420 8.05 -26.16 4.00
CA ALA A 420 8.20 -24.91 4.74
C ALA A 420 8.24 -25.11 6.26
N TYR A 421 7.67 -26.20 6.79
CA TYR A 421 7.60 -26.48 8.23
C TYR A 421 8.60 -27.54 8.65
N PHE A 422 8.64 -28.65 7.92
CA PHE A 422 9.39 -29.85 8.28
C PHE A 422 10.48 -30.16 7.25
N GLY A 423 11.45 -30.98 7.65
CA GLY A 423 12.38 -31.62 6.72
C GLY A 423 13.37 -32.49 7.51
N ASP A 424 14.43 -32.94 6.85
CA ASP A 424 15.31 -33.97 7.42
C ASP A 424 16.06 -33.45 8.66
N GLY A 425 15.74 -34.01 9.84
CA GLY A 425 16.32 -33.65 11.14
C GLY A 425 15.31 -33.58 12.29
N THR A 426 15.79 -33.19 13.48
CA THR A 426 14.93 -33.00 14.66
C THR A 426 14.15 -31.67 14.54
N ASN A 427 12.83 -31.75 14.52
CA ASN A 427 11.97 -30.56 14.46
C ASN A 427 11.87 -29.89 15.84
N SER A 428 11.99 -28.57 15.88
CA SER A 428 11.83 -27.77 17.09
C SER A 428 10.36 -27.67 17.51
N PHE A 429 10.09 -27.55 18.81
CA PHE A 429 8.76 -27.20 19.33
C PHE A 429 8.17 -25.95 18.67
N ALA A 430 9.00 -24.95 18.35
CA ALA A 430 8.56 -23.74 17.66
C ALA A 430 8.07 -24.01 16.21
N GLN A 431 8.64 -25.00 15.53
CA GLN A 431 8.19 -25.41 14.18
C GLN A 431 6.82 -26.08 14.24
N TRP A 432 6.62 -26.97 15.22
CA TRP A 432 5.32 -27.58 15.48
C TRP A 432 4.27 -26.54 15.85
N GLY A 433 4.60 -25.59 16.73
CA GLY A 433 3.70 -24.48 17.06
C GLY A 433 3.32 -23.66 15.83
N THR A 434 4.29 -23.30 14.98
CA THR A 434 4.05 -22.57 13.72
C THR A 434 3.15 -23.38 12.78
N PHE A 435 3.42 -24.68 12.62
CA PHE A 435 2.63 -25.56 11.78
C PHE A 435 1.18 -25.67 12.28
N LEU A 436 0.97 -25.91 13.58
CA LEU A 436 -0.37 -26.06 14.15
C LEU A 436 -1.20 -24.79 13.99
N VAL A 437 -0.60 -23.62 14.22
CA VAL A 437 -1.27 -22.33 13.99
C VAL A 437 -1.64 -22.19 12.51
N HIS A 438 -0.68 -22.33 11.60
CA HIS A 438 -0.96 -22.16 10.16
C HIS A 438 -1.95 -23.20 9.63
N ALA A 439 -1.85 -24.46 10.06
CA ALA A 439 -2.76 -25.53 9.69
C ALA A 439 -4.20 -25.24 10.14
N ALA A 440 -4.40 -24.73 11.36
CA ALA A 440 -5.72 -24.32 11.83
C ALA A 440 -6.34 -23.25 10.93
N PHE A 441 -5.55 -22.25 10.51
CA PHE A 441 -6.02 -21.25 9.55
C PHE A 441 -6.30 -21.83 8.17
N TYR A 442 -5.39 -22.63 7.60
CA TYR A 442 -5.62 -23.23 6.28
C TYR A 442 -6.87 -24.12 6.25
N VAL A 443 -7.11 -24.91 7.30
CA VAL A 443 -8.33 -25.71 7.45
C VAL A 443 -9.56 -24.81 7.54
N ALA A 444 -9.51 -23.75 8.35
CA ALA A 444 -10.62 -22.79 8.47
C ALA A 444 -10.90 -22.07 7.14
N MET A 445 -9.87 -21.70 6.40
CA MET A 445 -9.97 -21.05 5.08
C MET A 445 -10.59 -21.98 4.03
N ALA A 446 -10.18 -23.25 4.01
CA ALA A 446 -10.74 -24.26 3.13
C ALA A 446 -12.20 -24.58 3.48
N ALA A 447 -12.50 -24.76 4.78
CA ALA A 447 -13.85 -24.95 5.26
C ALA A 447 -14.75 -23.76 4.91
N TRP A 448 -14.25 -22.53 5.06
CA TRP A 448 -14.98 -21.32 4.68
C TRP A 448 -15.30 -21.30 3.17
N HIS A 449 -14.36 -21.66 2.29
CA HIS A 449 -14.62 -21.75 0.85
C HIS A 449 -15.71 -22.78 0.52
N ILE A 450 -15.71 -23.92 1.21
CA ILE A 450 -16.77 -24.93 1.07
C ILE A 450 -18.11 -24.37 1.54
N VAL A 451 -18.14 -23.75 2.73
CA VAL A 451 -19.38 -23.20 3.28
C VAL A 451 -19.95 -22.10 2.38
N GLU A 452 -19.11 -21.17 1.93
CA GLU A 452 -19.54 -20.05 1.06
C GLU A 452 -20.05 -20.53 -0.30
N ALA A 453 -19.46 -21.59 -0.87
CA ALA A 453 -19.86 -22.13 -2.16
C ALA A 453 -21.18 -22.92 -2.13
N PHE A 454 -21.46 -23.63 -1.03
CA PHE A 454 -22.60 -24.56 -0.96
C PHE A 454 -23.75 -24.09 -0.09
N PHE A 455 -23.53 -23.16 0.83
CA PHE A 455 -24.54 -22.72 1.78
C PHE A 455 -24.81 -21.22 1.66
N PRO A 456 -26.01 -20.79 1.22
CA PRO A 456 -26.34 -19.37 1.20
C PRO A 456 -26.34 -18.82 2.63
N PRO A 457 -25.97 -17.53 2.82
CA PRO A 457 -26.05 -16.91 4.13
C PRO A 457 -27.51 -16.88 4.61
N PRO A 458 -27.77 -17.07 5.92
CA PRO A 458 -29.12 -16.96 6.48
C PRO A 458 -29.76 -15.59 6.16
N GLU A 459 -31.06 -15.56 5.90
CA GLU A 459 -31.78 -14.32 5.52
C GLU A 459 -31.62 -13.18 6.55
N ASN A 460 -31.56 -13.53 7.84
CA ASN A 460 -31.35 -12.55 8.91
C ASN A 460 -29.91 -12.04 9.03
N LYS A 461 -28.95 -12.63 8.30
CA LYS A 461 -27.52 -12.32 8.34
C LYS A 461 -26.90 -12.48 6.93
N PRO A 462 -27.27 -11.61 5.97
CA PRO A 462 -26.82 -11.74 4.58
C PRO A 462 -25.30 -11.68 4.40
N ASP A 463 -24.60 -11.05 5.35
CA ASP A 463 -23.17 -10.84 5.30
C ASP A 463 -22.35 -11.83 6.12
N LEU A 464 -22.97 -12.88 6.68
CA LEU A 464 -22.36 -13.77 7.66
C LEU A 464 -20.99 -14.31 7.21
N TRP A 465 -20.91 -14.80 5.97
CA TRP A 465 -19.68 -15.36 5.42
C TRP A 465 -18.59 -14.31 5.23
N THR A 466 -18.96 -13.11 4.77
CA THR A 466 -18.00 -12.00 4.64
C THR A 466 -17.47 -11.57 6.01
N VAL A 467 -18.34 -11.49 7.03
CA VAL A 467 -17.92 -11.15 8.39
C VAL A 467 -17.05 -12.24 9.02
N ALA A 468 -17.35 -13.52 8.76
CA ALA A 468 -16.50 -14.63 9.19
C ALA A 468 -15.10 -14.57 8.56
N ASN A 469 -15.03 -14.27 7.26
CA ASN A 469 -13.77 -14.05 6.54
C ASN A 469 -12.94 -12.93 7.20
N VAL A 470 -13.58 -11.79 7.46
CA VAL A 470 -12.99 -10.64 8.14
C VAL A 470 -12.46 -10.99 9.54
N GLY A 471 -13.26 -11.69 10.35
CA GLY A 471 -12.88 -12.04 11.72
C GLY A 471 -11.68 -13.00 11.78
N ILE A 472 -11.70 -14.05 10.95
CA ILE A 472 -10.58 -14.99 10.84
C ILE A 472 -9.35 -14.27 10.28
N GLY A 473 -9.52 -13.48 9.22
CA GLY A 473 -8.46 -12.69 8.60
C GLY A 473 -7.76 -11.76 9.59
N ALA A 474 -8.52 -10.97 10.34
CA ALA A 474 -8.01 -10.04 11.34
C ALA A 474 -7.20 -10.76 12.43
N ALA A 475 -7.66 -11.92 12.91
CA ALA A 475 -6.93 -12.72 13.87
C ALA A 475 -5.57 -13.18 13.31
N GLY A 476 -5.53 -13.68 12.07
CA GLY A 476 -4.29 -14.10 11.42
C GLY A 476 -3.33 -12.93 11.18
N PHE A 477 -3.84 -11.75 10.82
CA PHE A 477 -3.03 -10.54 10.65
C PHE A 477 -2.47 -9.99 11.96
N VAL A 478 -3.20 -10.07 13.07
CA VAL A 478 -2.65 -9.75 14.40
C VAL A 478 -1.48 -10.68 14.73
N ILE A 479 -1.58 -11.98 14.42
CA ILE A 479 -0.48 -12.92 14.61
C ILE A 479 0.72 -12.55 13.72
N CYS A 480 0.49 -12.17 12.45
CA CYS A 480 1.56 -11.71 11.56
C CYS A 480 2.24 -10.42 12.07
N TYR A 481 1.47 -9.47 12.60
CA TYR A 481 1.99 -8.27 13.26
C TYR A 481 2.90 -8.62 14.44
N LEU A 482 2.42 -9.49 15.34
CA LEU A 482 3.18 -9.92 16.52
C LEU A 482 4.46 -10.66 16.13
N TRP A 483 4.40 -11.51 15.10
CA TRP A 483 5.57 -12.19 14.55
C TRP A 483 6.60 -11.18 14.02
N CYS A 484 6.18 -10.20 13.21
CA CYS A 484 7.07 -9.17 12.68
C CYS A 484 7.71 -8.34 13.81
N LEU A 485 6.91 -7.92 14.79
CA LEU A 485 7.39 -7.14 15.94
C LEU A 485 8.38 -7.93 16.79
N TYR A 486 8.08 -9.19 17.10
CA TYR A 486 8.97 -10.07 17.85
C TYR A 486 10.33 -10.22 17.13
N HIS A 487 10.30 -10.53 15.83
CA HIS A 487 11.52 -10.68 15.05
C HIS A 487 12.30 -9.37 14.91
N LEU A 488 11.61 -8.23 14.83
CA LEU A 488 12.25 -6.91 14.85
C LEU A 488 12.96 -6.65 16.18
N VAL A 489 12.31 -6.93 17.31
CA VAL A 489 12.91 -6.76 18.65
C VAL A 489 14.13 -7.66 18.81
N VAL A 490 14.03 -8.94 18.40
CA VAL A 490 15.16 -9.88 18.46
C VAL A 490 16.31 -9.44 17.55
N ALA A 491 16.02 -9.07 16.30
CA ALA A 491 17.04 -8.63 15.34
C ALA A 491 17.71 -7.30 15.76
N SER A 492 16.98 -6.43 16.47
CA SER A 492 17.53 -5.19 17.02
C SER A 492 18.52 -5.42 18.17
N GLN A 493 18.57 -6.63 18.75
CA GLN A 493 19.39 -6.98 19.92
C GLN A 493 19.05 -6.10 21.14
N ILE A 494 17.78 -5.71 21.30
CA ILE A 494 17.28 -5.07 22.54
C ILE A 494 17.06 -6.14 23.61
N LEU A 495 16.53 -7.30 23.22
CA LEU A 495 16.46 -8.48 24.08
C LEU A 495 17.65 -9.40 23.79
N PRO A 496 18.29 -9.99 24.82
CA PRO A 496 19.29 -11.04 24.61
C PRO A 496 18.59 -12.27 24.03
N SER A 497 18.89 -12.61 22.77
CA SER A 497 18.45 -13.89 22.19
C SER A 497 19.13 -15.04 22.93
N SER A 498 18.39 -16.07 23.34
CA SER A 498 18.95 -17.33 23.87
C SER A 498 19.93 -17.99 22.88
N VAL A 499 19.82 -17.64 21.60
CA VAL A 499 20.72 -18.04 20.51
C VAL A 499 22.11 -17.40 20.64
N SER A 500 22.22 -16.18 21.15
CA SER A 500 23.51 -15.52 21.36
C SER A 500 24.27 -16.06 22.58
N ALA A 501 23.59 -16.70 23.53
CA ALA A 501 24.25 -17.34 24.67
C ALA A 501 25.05 -18.58 24.26
N LYS A 502 24.64 -19.29 23.18
CA LYS A 502 25.36 -20.46 22.66
C LYS A 502 26.60 -20.13 21.80
N LYS A 503 26.72 -18.90 21.30
CA LYS A 503 27.89 -18.49 20.48
C LYS A 503 29.10 -18.00 21.30
N LYS A 504 28.96 -17.84 22.63
CA LYS A 504 30.06 -17.42 23.51
C LYS A 504 30.77 -18.59 24.21
N THR A 505 30.40 -19.83 23.89
CA THR A 505 30.91 -21.05 24.55
C THR A 505 31.44 -22.10 23.58
N GLN A 506 32.04 -21.68 22.46
CA GLN A 506 32.91 -22.52 21.65
C GLN A 506 34.19 -21.79 21.28
#